data_AF-A0A437NKI6-F1
#
_entry.id   AF-A0A437NKI6-F1
#
_cell.length_a   1.000
_cell.length_b   1.000
_cell.length_c   1.000
_cell.angle_alpha   90.00
_cell.angle_beta   90.00
_cell.angle_gamma   90.00
#
_symmetry.space_group_name_H-M   'P 1'
#
loop_
_entity.id
_entity.type
_entity.pdbx_description
1 polymer ?
#
loop_
_entity_poly.entity_id
_entity_poly.type
_entity_poly.pdbx_seq_one_letter_code
_entity_poly.pdbx_strand_id
1 'polypeptide(L)'
;MTNTDAQPLRTFIADENQAFADRRQGKFWPANHHRIGPLATKASGLLDRDEQVDFYFHFMRVAGGAPLVGEKEMPLLLEAYRRMLPFLDLGGVISMPRRHKLLFVFGFDDAGILPSGETISAKALKARLKLITQVGAYTTMPAQRDKKAKFLPFADEAVRILETLRHLGYRHDRRYGEDLYDVTNLSFWGMVFICLLNKATRADLVADMVEGKYDLMRRVEQLAMLHRYVDAVLPDAGPDEERFASLARQLKEIEFARRNATESVALVQELGLPFGDDEDWEIHIAIPLRGTEGHPLVARNVVRLHIRPNPDWQWELNARLAERGEFSEDEKKIYRNDLHFPVLGRGNLRAFPAWLRQVREKNGLDFDTGAADIRVGRKRAAAKLVAQWMGN
;
A
#
# COMPACT_ATOMS: atom_id res chain seq x y z
N MET A 1 1.71 -44.40 -13.65
CA MET A 1 1.73 -42.97 -14.04
C MET A 1 3.03 -42.73 -14.78
N THR A 2 2.95 -42.32 -16.04
CA THR A 2 4.01 -42.47 -17.04
C THR A 2 4.98 -41.29 -17.07
N ASN A 3 6.21 -41.57 -17.51
CA ASN A 3 7.39 -40.68 -17.65
C ASN A 3 7.08 -39.28 -18.27
N THR A 4 5.97 -39.15 -19.00
CA THR A 4 5.49 -37.93 -19.65
C THR A 4 5.18 -36.77 -18.70
N ASP A 5 4.70 -37.05 -17.47
CA ASP A 5 4.34 -36.00 -16.49
C ASP A 5 5.55 -35.53 -15.65
N ALA A 6 6.60 -36.35 -15.54
CA ALA A 6 7.83 -35.99 -14.84
C ALA A 6 8.73 -35.08 -15.68
N GLN A 7 8.73 -35.24 -17.01
CA GLN A 7 9.59 -34.50 -17.92
C GLN A 7 9.44 -32.97 -17.84
N PRO A 8 8.21 -32.39 -17.76
CA PRO A 8 8.04 -30.95 -17.57
C PRO A 8 8.65 -30.45 -16.25
N LEU A 9 8.56 -31.21 -15.16
CA LEU A 9 9.13 -30.84 -13.86
C LEU A 9 10.66 -30.85 -13.91
N ARG A 10 11.27 -31.89 -14.48
CA ARG A 10 12.72 -31.99 -14.66
C ARG A 10 13.27 -30.90 -15.57
N THR A 11 12.56 -30.60 -16.66
CA THR A 11 12.94 -29.52 -17.59
C THR A 11 12.89 -28.15 -16.90
N PHE A 12 11.86 -27.92 -16.09
CA PHE A 12 11.76 -26.73 -15.24
C PHE A 12 12.93 -26.63 -14.25
N ILE A 13 13.22 -27.70 -13.50
CA ILE A 13 14.34 -27.73 -12.55
C ILE A 13 15.66 -27.41 -13.26
N ALA A 14 15.94 -28.08 -14.38
CA ALA A 14 17.19 -27.91 -15.11
C ALA A 14 17.38 -26.47 -15.64
N ASP A 15 16.34 -25.89 -16.24
CA ASP A 15 16.38 -24.52 -16.76
C ASP A 15 16.53 -23.48 -15.64
N GLU A 16 15.82 -23.65 -14.51
CA GLU A 16 15.97 -22.75 -13.37
C GLU A 16 17.32 -22.93 -12.66
N ASN A 17 17.86 -24.15 -12.53
CA ASN A 17 19.21 -24.39 -12.00
C ASN A 17 20.27 -23.68 -12.84
N GLN A 18 20.21 -23.82 -14.17
CA GLN A 18 21.13 -23.14 -15.08
C GLN A 18 20.99 -21.61 -14.98
N ALA A 19 19.76 -21.10 -14.94
CA ALA A 19 19.49 -19.67 -14.84
C ALA A 19 19.91 -19.08 -13.49
N PHE A 20 19.79 -19.84 -12.41
CA PHE A 20 20.07 -19.36 -11.07
C PHE A 20 21.57 -19.13 -10.82
N ALA A 21 22.46 -19.83 -11.54
CA ALA A 21 23.90 -19.56 -11.51
C ALA A 21 24.21 -18.09 -11.85
N ASP A 22 23.47 -17.50 -12.80
CA ASP A 22 23.57 -16.11 -13.20
C ASP A 22 22.58 -15.19 -12.46
N ARG A 23 21.93 -15.69 -11.39
CA ARG A 23 20.90 -14.97 -10.64
C ARG A 23 19.80 -14.40 -11.54
N ARG A 24 19.24 -15.23 -12.40
CA ARG A 24 18.09 -14.86 -13.25
C ARG A 24 17.01 -15.94 -13.18
N GLN A 25 15.83 -15.60 -13.66
CA GLN A 25 14.76 -16.59 -13.86
C GLN A 25 15.02 -17.39 -15.14
N GLY A 26 14.65 -18.68 -15.11
CA GLY A 26 14.58 -19.55 -16.26
C GLY A 26 13.57 -19.07 -17.30
N LYS A 27 13.74 -19.56 -18.54
CA LYS A 27 12.87 -19.24 -19.67
C LYS A 27 11.68 -20.21 -19.77
N PHE A 28 11.74 -21.36 -19.09
CA PHE A 28 10.72 -22.40 -19.18
C PHE A 28 9.44 -22.02 -18.42
N TRP A 29 9.58 -21.44 -17.22
CA TRP A 29 8.43 -21.09 -16.36
C TRP A 29 7.43 -20.13 -17.02
N PRO A 30 7.82 -18.98 -17.60
CA PRO A 30 6.87 -18.04 -18.21
C PRO A 30 5.91 -18.70 -19.21
N ALA A 31 6.42 -19.60 -20.05
CA ALA A 31 5.63 -20.30 -21.07
C ALA A 31 4.89 -21.54 -20.54
N ASN A 32 5.31 -22.14 -19.42
CA ASN A 32 4.82 -23.45 -18.97
C ASN A 32 4.25 -23.48 -17.54
N HIS A 33 4.14 -22.35 -16.84
CA HIS A 33 3.64 -22.28 -15.47
C HIS A 33 2.27 -22.95 -15.29
N HIS A 34 1.38 -22.83 -16.28
CA HIS A 34 0.05 -23.46 -16.30
C HIS A 34 0.10 -25.00 -16.34
N ARG A 35 1.21 -25.59 -16.80
CA ARG A 35 1.46 -27.04 -16.80
C ARG A 35 2.13 -27.51 -15.52
N ILE A 36 3.01 -26.68 -14.96
CA ILE A 36 3.79 -27.01 -13.76
C ILE A 36 2.93 -26.90 -12.50
N GLY A 37 2.09 -25.86 -12.39
CA GLY A 37 1.24 -25.62 -11.21
C GLY A 37 0.40 -26.84 -10.79
N PRO A 38 -0.38 -27.46 -11.70
CA PRO A 38 -1.14 -28.67 -11.39
C PRO A 38 -0.29 -29.87 -10.96
N LEU A 39 0.95 -29.96 -11.47
CA LEU A 39 1.87 -31.05 -11.17
C LEU A 39 2.60 -30.88 -9.84
N ALA A 40 2.65 -29.67 -9.26
CA ALA A 40 3.33 -29.40 -8.00
C ALA A 40 2.85 -30.29 -6.84
N THR A 41 1.55 -30.58 -6.78
CA THR A 41 0.94 -31.47 -5.78
C THR A 41 1.28 -32.96 -5.97
N LYS A 42 1.80 -33.33 -7.14
CA LYS A 42 2.19 -34.70 -7.51
C LYS A 42 3.71 -34.89 -7.56
N ALA A 43 4.48 -33.85 -7.24
CA ALA A 43 5.94 -33.85 -7.37
C ALA A 43 6.60 -35.05 -6.67
N SER A 44 6.11 -35.46 -5.49
CA SER A 44 6.70 -36.57 -4.73
C SER A 44 6.54 -37.95 -5.36
N GLY A 45 5.56 -38.12 -6.26
CA GLY A 45 5.40 -39.34 -7.05
C GLY A 45 6.12 -39.32 -8.40
N LEU A 46 6.71 -38.18 -8.79
CA LEU A 46 7.29 -37.96 -10.12
C LEU A 46 8.80 -37.71 -10.09
N LEU A 47 9.30 -37.22 -8.95
CA LEU A 47 10.67 -36.77 -8.75
C LEU A 47 11.33 -37.55 -7.61
N ASP A 48 12.63 -37.78 -7.71
CA ASP A 48 13.40 -38.28 -6.58
C ASP A 48 13.56 -37.21 -5.48
N ARG A 49 14.23 -37.57 -4.37
CA ARG A 49 14.34 -36.71 -3.19
C ARG A 49 15.10 -35.42 -3.48
N ASP A 50 16.20 -35.47 -4.23
CA ASP A 50 17.03 -34.30 -4.51
C ASP A 50 16.33 -33.40 -5.54
N GLU A 51 15.71 -34.01 -6.56
CA GLU A 51 14.86 -33.32 -7.53
C GLU A 51 13.68 -32.60 -6.86
N GLN A 52 13.08 -33.18 -5.80
CA GLN A 52 12.00 -32.54 -5.04
C GLN A 52 12.48 -31.29 -4.30
N VAL A 53 13.65 -31.32 -3.66
CA VAL A 53 14.19 -30.15 -2.95
C VAL A 53 14.48 -29.02 -3.93
N ASP A 54 15.10 -29.32 -5.07
CA ASP A 54 15.36 -28.34 -6.13
C ASP A 54 14.04 -27.80 -6.72
N PHE A 55 13.06 -28.66 -6.95
CA PHE A 55 11.74 -28.26 -7.41
C PHE A 55 11.08 -27.28 -6.44
N TYR A 56 11.03 -27.62 -5.14
CA TYR A 56 10.39 -26.76 -4.14
C TYR A 56 11.11 -25.42 -3.98
N PHE A 57 12.44 -25.42 -4.03
CA PHE A 57 13.25 -24.20 -4.00
C PHE A 57 12.87 -23.27 -5.16
N HIS A 58 12.92 -23.77 -6.40
CA HIS A 58 12.61 -22.96 -7.57
C HIS A 58 11.14 -22.59 -7.65
N PHE A 59 10.24 -23.50 -7.30
CA PHE A 59 8.81 -23.24 -7.29
C PHE A 59 8.46 -22.10 -6.33
N MET A 60 8.98 -22.11 -5.10
CA MET A 60 8.79 -21.00 -4.15
C MET A 60 9.26 -19.67 -4.71
N ARG A 61 10.40 -19.69 -5.39
CA ARG A 61 11.02 -18.52 -6.01
C ARG A 61 10.15 -17.93 -7.11
N VAL A 62 9.76 -18.72 -8.10
CA VAL A 62 9.08 -18.22 -9.32
C VAL A 62 7.57 -18.11 -9.18
N ALA A 63 6.95 -18.93 -8.33
CA ALA A 63 5.51 -18.86 -8.05
C ALA A 63 5.17 -17.86 -6.94
N GLY A 64 6.17 -17.38 -6.17
CA GLY A 64 5.98 -16.38 -5.11
C GLY A 64 5.34 -16.92 -3.82
N GLY A 65 5.43 -18.23 -3.58
CA GLY A 65 4.90 -18.91 -2.39
C GLY A 65 5.15 -20.42 -2.37
N ALA A 66 5.00 -21.04 -1.20
CA ALA A 66 5.22 -22.48 -1.04
C ALA A 66 4.11 -23.34 -1.67
N PRO A 67 4.46 -24.50 -2.25
CA PRO A 67 3.46 -25.48 -2.70
C PRO A 67 2.83 -26.18 -1.49
N LEU A 68 1.64 -26.75 -1.71
CA LEU A 68 1.05 -27.71 -0.78
C LEU A 68 1.76 -29.06 -0.92
N VAL A 69 2.21 -29.63 0.20
CA VAL A 69 2.87 -30.93 0.25
C VAL A 69 2.23 -31.82 1.32
N GLY A 70 2.46 -33.14 1.24
CA GLY A 70 2.02 -34.09 2.26
C GLY A 70 2.96 -34.13 3.47
N GLU A 71 2.56 -34.85 4.52
CA GLU A 71 3.34 -34.94 5.77
C GLU A 71 4.74 -35.52 5.54
N LYS A 72 4.88 -36.46 4.60
CA LYS A 72 6.17 -37.11 4.30
C LYS A 72 7.15 -36.16 3.60
N GLU A 73 6.63 -35.20 2.86
CA GLU A 73 7.39 -34.23 2.06
C GLU A 73 7.74 -32.95 2.84
N MET A 74 7.12 -32.72 4.01
CA MET A 74 7.40 -31.54 4.85
C MET A 74 8.89 -31.31 5.12
N PRO A 75 9.71 -32.34 5.49
CA PRO A 75 11.15 -32.14 5.69
C PRO A 75 11.87 -31.65 4.44
N LEU A 76 11.49 -32.11 3.24
CA LEU A 76 12.10 -31.69 1.97
C LEU A 76 11.74 -30.26 1.61
N LEU A 77 10.49 -29.86 1.84
CA LEU A 77 10.05 -28.47 1.66
C LEU A 77 10.80 -27.53 2.61
N LEU A 78 10.99 -27.92 3.88
CA LEU A 78 11.74 -27.14 4.86
C LEU A 78 13.23 -27.04 4.48
N GLU A 79 13.82 -28.12 3.94
CA GLU A 79 15.17 -28.10 3.39
C GLU A 79 15.29 -27.11 2.22
N ALA A 80 14.35 -27.14 1.28
CA ALA A 80 14.30 -26.19 0.17
C ALA A 80 14.15 -24.73 0.65
N TYR A 81 13.34 -24.50 1.69
CA TYR A 81 13.20 -23.17 2.28
C TYR A 81 14.50 -22.67 2.91
N ARG A 82 15.21 -23.54 3.66
CA ARG A 82 16.54 -23.20 4.22
C ARG A 82 17.54 -22.82 3.13
N ARG A 83 17.56 -23.53 2.00
CA ARG A 83 18.41 -23.18 0.84
C ARG A 83 18.09 -21.80 0.26
N MET A 84 16.86 -21.31 0.41
CA MET A 84 16.42 -20.02 -0.12
C MET A 84 16.76 -18.82 0.77
N LEU A 85 16.90 -19.01 2.10
CA LEU A 85 17.09 -17.92 3.06
C LEU A 85 18.22 -16.93 2.68
N PRO A 86 19.42 -17.36 2.24
CA PRO A 86 20.51 -16.44 1.89
C PRO A 86 20.19 -15.48 0.73
N PHE A 87 19.16 -15.78 -0.06
CA PHE A 87 18.82 -15.06 -1.29
C PHE A 87 17.52 -14.26 -1.18
N LEU A 88 16.77 -14.42 -0.09
CA LEU A 88 15.40 -13.92 0.05
C LEU A 88 15.32 -12.39 -0.08
N ASP A 89 16.36 -11.69 0.41
CA ASP A 89 16.47 -10.23 0.35
C ASP A 89 17.28 -9.72 -0.86
N LEU A 90 17.60 -10.58 -1.84
CA LEU A 90 18.21 -10.17 -3.12
C LEU A 90 17.17 -9.85 -4.21
N GLY A 91 15.90 -9.70 -3.83
CA GLY A 91 14.84 -9.39 -4.79
C GLY A 91 15.06 -8.03 -5.49
N GLY A 92 14.72 -7.98 -6.78
CA GLY A 92 15.15 -6.91 -7.70
C GLY A 92 16.30 -7.35 -8.60
N VAL A 93 17.17 -8.26 -8.12
CA VAL A 93 18.12 -9.01 -8.96
C VAL A 93 17.48 -10.32 -9.44
N ILE A 94 16.72 -10.98 -8.57
CA ILE A 94 16.01 -12.24 -8.83
C ILE A 94 14.55 -12.16 -8.41
N SER A 95 13.69 -12.94 -9.07
CA SER A 95 12.32 -13.17 -8.59
C SER A 95 12.39 -13.87 -7.24
N MET A 96 11.78 -13.31 -6.20
CA MET A 96 11.76 -13.87 -4.85
C MET A 96 10.43 -13.56 -4.14
N PRO A 97 9.88 -14.52 -3.39
CA PRO A 97 8.72 -14.31 -2.52
C PRO A 97 9.03 -13.29 -1.43
N ARG A 98 7.98 -12.65 -0.89
CA ARG A 98 8.12 -11.67 0.20
C ARG A 98 8.44 -12.40 1.51
N ARG A 99 9.46 -11.93 2.24
CA ARG A 99 9.95 -12.52 3.48
C ARG A 99 8.86 -12.73 4.53
N HIS A 100 8.04 -11.72 4.81
CA HIS A 100 6.96 -11.83 5.81
C HIS A 100 5.96 -12.97 5.53
N LYS A 101 5.67 -13.27 4.26
CA LYS A 101 4.78 -14.38 3.90
C LYS A 101 5.41 -15.71 4.25
N LEU A 102 6.69 -15.90 3.90
CA LEU A 102 7.39 -17.15 4.15
C LEU A 102 7.70 -17.36 5.61
N LEU A 103 8.12 -16.31 6.33
CA LEU A 103 8.34 -16.38 7.77
C LEU A 103 7.05 -16.77 8.49
N PHE A 104 5.90 -16.19 8.11
CA PHE A 104 4.60 -16.63 8.66
C PHE A 104 4.32 -18.10 8.34
N VAL A 105 4.50 -18.50 7.07
CA VAL A 105 4.20 -19.85 6.59
C VAL A 105 5.08 -20.92 7.24
N PHE A 106 6.37 -20.66 7.45
CA PHE A 106 7.34 -21.64 7.92
C PHE A 106 7.70 -21.48 9.38
N GLY A 107 7.67 -20.27 9.94
CA GLY A 107 7.91 -20.01 11.36
C GLY A 107 9.35 -19.80 11.76
N PHE A 108 10.24 -19.65 10.79
CA PHE A 108 11.63 -19.31 11.04
C PHE A 108 12.21 -18.61 9.81
N ASP A 109 13.32 -17.90 9.99
CA ASP A 109 14.21 -17.45 8.93
C ASP A 109 15.66 -17.50 9.42
N ASP A 110 16.57 -16.83 8.71
CA ASP A 110 17.99 -16.73 9.07
C ASP A 110 18.26 -15.98 10.38
N ALA A 111 17.29 -15.23 10.92
CA ALA A 111 17.41 -14.53 12.20
C ALA A 111 16.84 -15.33 13.39
N GLY A 112 16.23 -16.49 13.15
CA GLY A 112 15.75 -17.39 14.20
C GLY A 112 14.33 -17.91 13.98
N ILE A 113 13.77 -18.51 15.04
CA ILE A 113 12.48 -19.19 15.03
C ILE A 113 11.45 -18.32 15.77
N LEU A 114 10.21 -18.27 15.27
CA LEU A 114 9.10 -17.61 15.94
C LEU A 114 8.77 -18.30 17.28
N PRO A 115 8.22 -17.58 18.28
CA PRO A 115 7.82 -18.19 19.55
C PRO A 115 6.81 -19.35 19.39
N SER A 116 5.89 -19.27 18.42
CA SER A 116 4.98 -20.37 18.08
C SER A 116 5.63 -21.55 17.33
N GLY A 117 6.93 -21.48 17.05
CA GLY A 117 7.73 -22.56 16.46
C GLY A 117 7.62 -22.72 14.94
N GLU A 118 8.39 -23.68 14.43
CA GLU A 118 8.42 -24.06 13.01
C GLU A 118 7.11 -24.76 12.56
N THR A 119 6.87 -24.72 11.26
CA THR A 119 5.75 -25.40 10.60
C THR A 119 6.18 -26.79 10.20
N ILE A 120 5.91 -27.76 11.07
CA ILE A 120 6.37 -29.14 10.86
C ILE A 120 5.31 -30.07 10.28
N SER A 121 4.04 -29.63 10.16
CA SER A 121 2.96 -30.45 9.63
C SER A 121 2.33 -29.88 8.36
N ALA A 122 1.91 -30.77 7.47
CA ALA A 122 1.19 -30.42 6.25
C ALA A 122 -0.16 -29.77 6.55
N LYS A 123 -0.84 -30.17 7.63
CA LYS A 123 -2.09 -29.53 8.08
C LYS A 123 -1.88 -28.05 8.42
N ALA A 124 -0.85 -27.74 9.20
CA ALA A 124 -0.53 -26.35 9.57
C ALA A 124 -0.09 -25.54 8.33
N LEU A 125 0.75 -26.12 7.47
CA LEU A 125 1.14 -25.51 6.20
C LEU A 125 -0.09 -25.12 5.36
N LYS A 126 -1.04 -26.04 5.19
CA LYS A 126 -2.26 -25.80 4.42
C LYS A 126 -3.11 -24.66 5.00
N ALA A 127 -3.27 -24.61 6.32
CA ALA A 127 -4.00 -23.53 7.00
C ALA A 127 -3.33 -22.17 6.76
N ARG A 128 -1.99 -22.11 6.92
CA ARG A 128 -1.21 -20.88 6.72
C ARG A 128 -1.19 -20.42 5.27
N LEU A 129 -1.07 -21.34 4.31
CA LEU A 129 -1.16 -21.01 2.89
C LEU A 129 -2.55 -20.48 2.51
N LYS A 130 -3.63 -21.00 3.12
CA LYS A 130 -4.99 -20.47 2.91
C LYS A 130 -5.09 -18.99 3.36
N LEU A 131 -4.47 -18.64 4.48
CA LEU A 131 -4.38 -17.25 4.94
C LEU A 131 -3.60 -16.40 3.95
N ILE A 132 -2.44 -16.88 3.48
CA ILE A 132 -1.64 -16.18 2.48
C ILE A 132 -2.42 -15.92 1.18
N THR A 133 -3.18 -16.90 0.72
CA THR A 133 -4.09 -16.73 -0.42
C THR A 133 -5.15 -15.67 -0.13
N GLN A 134 -5.74 -15.68 1.07
CA GLN A 134 -6.75 -14.70 1.46
C GLN A 134 -6.18 -13.27 1.43
N VAL A 135 -5.05 -13.00 2.09
CA VAL A 135 -4.47 -11.64 2.13
C VAL A 135 -4.00 -11.18 0.75
N GLY A 136 -3.67 -12.11 -0.15
CA GLY A 136 -3.28 -11.84 -1.54
C GLY A 136 -4.44 -11.66 -2.53
N ALA A 137 -5.70 -11.87 -2.12
CA ALA A 137 -6.86 -11.83 -3.02
C ALA A 137 -7.39 -10.41 -3.33
N TYR A 138 -6.70 -9.37 -2.86
CA TYR A 138 -7.17 -7.99 -2.88
C TYR A 138 -6.26 -7.10 -3.70
N THR A 139 -6.84 -6.06 -4.30
CA THR A 139 -6.14 -5.06 -5.12
C THR A 139 -6.06 -3.69 -4.44
N THR A 140 -6.82 -3.45 -3.36
CA THR A 140 -6.82 -2.18 -2.62
C THR A 140 -7.06 -2.40 -1.12
N MET A 141 -6.50 -1.53 -0.27
CA MET A 141 -6.73 -1.55 1.18
C MET A 141 -8.19 -1.24 1.61
N PRO A 142 -8.91 -0.29 0.98
CA PRO A 142 -10.34 -0.11 1.26
C PRO A 142 -11.14 -1.41 1.07
N ALA A 143 -10.89 -2.15 -0.03
CA ALA A 143 -11.55 -3.41 -0.27
C ALA A 143 -11.22 -4.49 0.78
N GLN A 144 -10.02 -4.45 1.40
CA GLN A 144 -9.70 -5.32 2.54
C GLN A 144 -10.60 -5.00 3.73
N ARG A 145 -10.70 -3.72 4.11
CA ARG A 145 -11.52 -3.25 5.25
C ARG A 145 -13.01 -3.54 5.04
N ASP A 146 -13.55 -3.24 3.86
CA ASP A 146 -14.97 -3.48 3.54
C ASP A 146 -15.35 -4.96 3.63
N LYS A 147 -14.39 -5.86 3.35
CA LYS A 147 -14.58 -7.31 3.42
C LYS A 147 -14.07 -7.91 4.73
N LYS A 148 -14.19 -7.19 5.85
CA LYS A 148 -13.86 -7.65 7.21
C LYS A 148 -14.26 -9.10 7.51
N ALA A 149 -15.49 -9.49 7.13
CA ALA A 149 -16.01 -10.84 7.34
C ALA A 149 -15.19 -11.97 6.67
N LYS A 150 -14.41 -11.67 5.63
CA LYS A 150 -13.53 -12.65 4.96
C LYS A 150 -12.18 -12.85 5.68
N PHE A 151 -11.81 -11.93 6.58
CA PHE A 151 -10.60 -12.02 7.40
C PHE A 151 -10.86 -12.65 8.77
N LEU A 152 -12.06 -12.49 9.33
CA LEU A 152 -12.46 -13.04 10.64
C LEU A 152 -12.14 -14.54 10.83
N PRO A 153 -12.35 -15.44 9.84
CA PRO A 153 -12.02 -16.87 10.01
C PRO A 153 -10.54 -17.18 10.23
N PHE A 154 -9.66 -16.18 10.11
CA PHE A 154 -8.21 -16.31 10.30
C PHE A 154 -7.72 -15.64 11.60
N ALA A 155 -8.63 -15.12 12.44
CA ALA A 155 -8.28 -14.42 13.67
C ALA A 155 -7.42 -15.28 14.63
N ASP A 156 -7.57 -16.60 14.63
CA ASP A 156 -6.77 -17.50 15.47
C ASP A 156 -5.27 -17.53 15.10
N GLU A 157 -4.92 -17.14 13.87
CA GLU A 157 -3.51 -17.02 13.45
C GLU A 157 -2.89 -15.67 13.86
N ALA A 158 -3.67 -14.75 14.46
CA ALA A 158 -3.21 -13.40 14.80
C ALA A 158 -1.97 -13.38 15.70
N VAL A 159 -1.84 -14.30 16.65
CA VAL A 159 -0.65 -14.38 17.53
C VAL A 159 0.60 -14.64 16.70
N ARG A 160 0.55 -15.62 15.78
CA ARG A 160 1.66 -15.95 14.89
C ARG A 160 1.97 -14.84 13.90
N ILE A 161 0.94 -14.13 13.43
CA ILE A 161 1.15 -12.94 12.59
C ILE A 161 1.88 -11.87 13.39
N LEU A 162 1.43 -11.54 14.60
CA LEU A 162 2.08 -10.55 15.45
C LEU A 162 3.54 -10.93 15.73
N GLU A 163 3.83 -12.20 16.03
CA GLU A 163 5.20 -12.71 16.15
C GLU A 163 6.02 -12.48 14.87
N THR A 164 5.43 -12.77 13.70
CA THR A 164 6.07 -12.54 12.39
C THR A 164 6.41 -11.06 12.19
N LEU A 165 5.47 -10.16 12.50
CA LEU A 165 5.67 -8.72 12.36
C LEU A 165 6.77 -8.22 13.31
N ARG A 166 6.74 -8.65 14.57
CA ARG A 166 7.75 -8.31 15.59
C ARG A 166 9.14 -8.82 15.22
N HIS A 167 9.24 -10.06 14.74
CA HIS A 167 10.50 -10.68 14.29
C HIS A 167 11.13 -9.90 13.12
N LEU A 168 10.30 -9.30 12.27
CA LEU A 168 10.75 -8.45 11.17
C LEU A 168 10.93 -6.99 11.56
N GLY A 169 10.66 -6.62 12.82
CA GLY A 169 10.60 -5.22 13.24
C GLY A 169 9.64 -4.39 12.40
N TYR A 170 8.52 -5.00 11.96
CA TYR A 170 7.53 -4.43 11.05
C TYR A 170 8.05 -4.08 9.65
N ARG A 171 9.30 -4.43 9.33
CA ARG A 171 9.88 -4.25 7.99
C ARG A 171 9.59 -5.47 7.11
N HIS A 172 8.42 -5.47 6.46
CA HIS A 172 7.97 -6.59 5.62
C HIS A 172 8.77 -6.82 4.34
N ASP A 173 9.55 -5.82 3.92
CA ASP A 173 10.49 -5.87 2.79
C ASP A 173 11.84 -5.25 3.19
N ARG A 174 12.88 -6.10 3.25
CA ARG A 174 14.25 -5.69 3.61
C ARG A 174 15.10 -5.34 2.38
N ARG A 175 14.58 -5.57 1.17
CA ARG A 175 15.30 -5.40 -0.10
C ARG A 175 15.51 -3.94 -0.49
N TYR A 176 14.60 -3.09 -0.02
CA TYR A 176 14.53 -1.69 -0.40
C TYR A 176 14.75 -0.79 0.82
N GLY A 177 15.46 0.32 0.60
CA GLY A 177 15.52 1.45 1.53
C GLY A 177 14.22 2.26 1.54
N GLU A 178 14.17 3.38 2.27
CA GLU A 178 12.94 4.15 2.46
C GLU A 178 12.29 4.61 1.16
N ASP A 179 13.08 5.09 0.21
CA ASP A 179 12.58 5.65 -1.06
C ASP A 179 11.83 4.63 -1.94
N LEU A 180 12.20 3.36 -1.83
CA LEU A 180 11.63 2.26 -2.63
C LEU A 180 10.77 1.31 -1.79
N TYR A 181 10.50 1.66 -0.53
CA TYR A 181 9.71 0.84 0.37
C TYR A 181 8.22 0.92 -0.01
N ASP A 182 7.64 -0.23 -0.38
CA ASP A 182 6.21 -0.39 -0.66
C ASP A 182 5.41 -0.41 0.65
N VAL A 183 5.19 0.78 1.21
CA VAL A 183 4.36 0.95 2.40
C VAL A 183 2.92 0.49 2.19
N THR A 184 2.46 0.35 0.94
CA THR A 184 1.09 -0.07 0.58
C THR A 184 0.92 -1.58 0.41
N ASN A 185 1.90 -2.39 0.82
CA ASN A 185 1.87 -3.82 0.61
C ASN A 185 0.61 -4.50 1.19
N LEU A 186 -0.27 -4.96 0.31
CA LEU A 186 -1.60 -5.47 0.71
C LEU A 186 -1.53 -6.76 1.53
N SER A 187 -0.52 -7.61 1.31
CA SER A 187 -0.36 -8.84 2.12
C SER A 187 0.02 -8.51 3.55
N PHE A 188 0.93 -7.55 3.74
CA PHE A 188 1.28 -7.02 5.07
C PHE A 188 0.07 -6.39 5.76
N TRP A 189 -0.66 -5.50 5.09
CA TRP A 189 -1.84 -4.86 5.69
C TRP A 189 -2.99 -5.84 5.94
N GLY A 190 -3.16 -6.87 5.12
CA GLY A 190 -4.11 -7.95 5.38
C GLY A 190 -3.76 -8.74 6.65
N MET A 191 -2.47 -8.98 6.90
CA MET A 191 -1.97 -9.58 8.14
C MET A 191 -2.21 -8.67 9.36
N VAL A 192 -1.86 -7.38 9.25
CA VAL A 192 -2.16 -6.36 10.28
C VAL A 192 -3.66 -6.35 10.60
N PHE A 193 -4.51 -6.41 9.58
CA PHE A 193 -5.96 -6.42 9.78
C PHE A 193 -6.44 -7.65 10.55
N ILE A 194 -5.88 -8.84 10.30
CA ILE A 194 -6.19 -10.04 11.09
C ILE A 194 -5.78 -9.86 12.55
N CYS A 195 -4.61 -9.27 12.83
CA CYS A 195 -4.21 -8.94 14.19
C CYS A 195 -5.16 -7.96 14.88
N LEU A 196 -5.68 -6.98 14.15
CA LEU A 196 -6.65 -6.00 14.66
C LEU A 196 -8.03 -6.60 14.95
N LEU A 197 -8.41 -7.66 14.24
CA LEU A 197 -9.66 -8.39 14.45
C LEU A 197 -9.62 -9.34 15.65
N ASN A 198 -8.44 -9.63 16.19
CA ASN A 198 -8.29 -10.48 17.37
C ASN A 198 -8.02 -9.63 18.63
N LYS A 199 -8.90 -9.77 19.62
CA LYS A 199 -8.84 -9.05 20.91
C LYS A 199 -7.52 -9.26 21.66
N ALA A 200 -6.93 -10.45 21.58
CA ALA A 200 -5.70 -10.79 22.28
C ALA A 200 -4.45 -10.09 21.70
N THR A 201 -4.51 -9.62 20.45
CA THR A 201 -3.33 -9.07 19.76
C THR A 201 -3.47 -7.60 19.37
N ARG A 202 -4.69 -7.08 19.20
CA ARG A 202 -4.90 -5.75 18.60
C ARG A 202 -4.32 -4.60 19.40
N ALA A 203 -4.42 -4.62 20.73
CA ALA A 203 -3.82 -3.58 21.58
C ALA A 203 -2.28 -3.58 21.43
N ASP A 204 -1.69 -4.77 21.51
CA ASP A 204 -0.25 -4.98 21.38
C ASP A 204 0.30 -4.55 20.01
N LEU A 205 -0.42 -4.89 18.93
CA LEU A 205 -0.06 -4.48 17.58
C LEU A 205 -0.02 -2.96 17.42
N VAL A 206 -1.04 -2.25 17.92
CA VAL A 206 -1.10 -0.79 17.83
C VAL A 206 -0.02 -0.17 18.71
N ALA A 207 0.18 -0.68 19.93
CA ALA A 207 1.24 -0.22 20.82
C ALA A 207 2.63 -0.33 20.17
N ASP A 208 2.94 -1.49 19.58
CA ASP A 208 4.23 -1.73 18.92
C ASP A 208 4.52 -0.70 17.81
N MET A 209 3.50 -0.27 17.06
CA MET A 209 3.68 0.71 15.98
C MET A 209 3.67 2.17 16.45
N VAL A 210 2.85 2.50 17.46
CA VAL A 210 2.65 3.88 17.96
C VAL A 210 3.73 4.30 18.97
N GLU A 211 4.11 3.43 19.91
CA GLU A 211 4.98 3.76 21.04
C GLU A 211 6.47 3.84 20.68
N GLY A 212 6.82 3.73 19.39
CA GLY A 212 8.20 3.93 18.93
C GLY A 212 9.17 2.78 19.23
N LYS A 213 8.68 1.64 19.74
CA LYS A 213 9.48 0.45 20.04
C LYS A 213 10.24 -0.10 18.83
N TYR A 214 9.65 0.01 17.64
CA TYR A 214 10.25 -0.42 16.38
C TYR A 214 10.54 0.78 15.49
N ASP A 215 11.65 0.73 14.75
CA ASP A 215 11.98 1.71 13.72
C ASP A 215 11.20 1.43 12.44
N LEU A 216 10.05 2.11 12.29
CA LEU A 216 9.16 1.91 11.15
C LEU A 216 9.63 2.70 9.94
N MET A 217 9.96 2.00 8.86
CA MET A 217 10.19 2.59 7.54
C MET A 217 8.99 3.44 7.12
N ARG A 218 9.20 4.71 6.75
CA ARG A 218 8.09 5.60 6.38
C ARG A 218 6.98 5.62 7.46
N ARG A 219 7.41 5.82 8.71
CA ARG A 219 6.55 5.77 9.91
C ARG A 219 5.25 6.55 9.74
N VAL A 220 5.33 7.77 9.23
CA VAL A 220 4.18 8.67 9.08
C VAL A 220 3.09 8.03 8.22
N GLU A 221 3.46 7.46 7.08
CA GLU A 221 2.52 6.80 6.18
C GLU A 221 1.99 5.47 6.75
N GLN A 222 2.83 4.72 7.48
CA GLN A 222 2.36 3.51 8.16
C GLN A 222 1.33 3.82 9.25
N LEU A 223 1.56 4.86 10.06
CA LEU A 223 0.59 5.28 11.09
C LEU A 223 -0.73 5.74 10.46
N ALA A 224 -0.68 6.48 9.34
CA ALA A 224 -1.86 6.90 8.61
C ALA A 224 -2.68 5.72 8.06
N MET A 225 -2.01 4.67 7.58
CA MET A 225 -2.69 3.45 7.14
C MET A 225 -3.25 2.67 8.33
N LEU A 226 -2.47 2.53 9.41
CA LEU A 226 -2.90 1.86 10.64
C LEU A 226 -4.17 2.52 11.21
N HIS A 227 -4.23 3.85 11.22
CA HIS A 227 -5.40 4.61 11.69
C HIS A 227 -6.68 4.17 10.97
N ARG A 228 -6.64 4.10 9.63
CA ARG A 228 -7.80 3.67 8.81
C ARG A 228 -8.22 2.23 9.10
N TYR A 229 -7.30 1.35 9.46
CA TYR A 229 -7.61 -0.02 9.85
C TYR A 229 -8.16 -0.11 11.28
N VAL A 230 -7.60 0.66 12.20
CA VAL A 230 -8.09 0.78 13.58
C VAL A 230 -9.51 1.31 13.61
N ASP A 231 -9.82 2.37 12.86
CA ASP A 231 -11.18 2.93 12.73
C ASP A 231 -12.19 1.89 12.25
N ALA A 232 -11.79 0.98 11.35
CA ALA A 232 -12.67 -0.05 10.81
C ALA A 232 -13.02 -1.17 11.82
N VAL A 233 -12.21 -1.36 12.86
CA VAL A 233 -12.43 -2.38 13.91
C VAL A 233 -12.81 -1.79 15.26
N LEU A 234 -12.63 -0.48 15.46
CA LEU A 234 -12.95 0.20 16.72
C LEU A 234 -14.41 0.00 17.15
N PRO A 235 -15.42 -0.01 16.25
CA PRO A 235 -16.80 -0.32 16.63
C PRO A 235 -17.00 -1.73 17.20
N ASP A 236 -16.08 -2.67 16.94
CA ASP A 236 -16.15 -4.04 17.46
C ASP A 236 -15.47 -4.18 18.83
N ALA A 237 -14.91 -3.09 19.39
CA ALA A 237 -14.22 -3.12 20.67
C ALA A 237 -15.18 -3.35 21.85
N GLY A 238 -14.85 -4.34 22.69
CA GLY A 238 -15.55 -4.57 23.95
C GLY A 238 -15.24 -3.50 25.00
N PRO A 239 -16.08 -3.38 26.03
CA PRO A 239 -15.88 -2.44 27.14
C PRO A 239 -14.61 -2.74 27.96
N ASP A 240 -14.14 -3.99 27.93
CA ASP A 240 -12.93 -4.47 28.61
C ASP A 240 -11.62 -4.09 27.89
N GLU A 241 -11.70 -3.43 26.74
CA GLU A 241 -10.55 -3.20 25.85
C GLU A 241 -10.05 -1.75 25.89
N GLU A 242 -10.01 -1.17 27.11
CA GLU A 242 -9.63 0.22 27.37
C GLU A 242 -8.25 0.57 26.80
N ARG A 243 -7.27 -0.34 26.90
CA ARG A 243 -5.93 -0.13 26.33
C ARG A 243 -5.97 0.06 24.81
N PHE A 244 -6.75 -0.75 24.10
CA PHE A 244 -6.90 -0.61 22.65
C PHE A 244 -7.62 0.70 22.29
N ALA A 245 -8.69 1.05 23.02
CA ALA A 245 -9.41 2.30 22.81
C ALA A 245 -8.53 3.54 23.05
N SER A 246 -7.67 3.50 24.07
CA SER A 246 -6.70 4.57 24.36
C SER A 246 -5.67 4.73 23.23
N LEU A 247 -5.11 3.62 22.74
CA LEU A 247 -4.16 3.62 21.64
C LEU A 247 -4.80 4.09 20.32
N ALA A 248 -6.05 3.70 20.06
CA ALA A 248 -6.82 4.18 18.93
C ALA A 248 -7.02 5.70 18.98
N ARG A 249 -7.31 6.24 20.17
CA ARG A 249 -7.41 7.70 20.38
C ARG A 249 -6.08 8.41 20.14
N GLN A 250 -4.99 7.90 20.68
CA GLN A 250 -3.65 8.44 20.44
C GLN A 250 -3.30 8.45 18.96
N LEU A 251 -3.60 7.36 18.25
CA LEU A 251 -3.37 7.27 16.81
C LEU A 251 -4.23 8.26 16.02
N LYS A 252 -5.50 8.44 16.43
CA LYS A 252 -6.38 9.47 15.88
C LYS A 252 -5.82 10.87 16.10
N GLU A 253 -5.29 11.17 17.29
CA GLU A 253 -4.65 12.46 17.61
C GLU A 253 -3.42 12.73 16.75
N ILE A 254 -2.58 11.71 16.50
CA ILE A 254 -1.41 11.81 15.61
C ILE A 254 -1.86 12.17 14.19
N GLU A 255 -2.86 11.45 13.65
CA GLU A 255 -3.36 11.72 12.30
C GLU A 255 -4.09 13.06 12.20
N PHE A 256 -4.80 13.46 13.25
CA PHE A 256 -5.44 14.76 13.34
C PHE A 256 -4.41 15.90 13.36
N ALA A 257 -3.34 15.77 14.14
CA ALA A 257 -2.24 16.72 14.16
C ALA A 257 -1.57 16.81 12.77
N ARG A 258 -1.35 15.68 12.11
CA ARG A 258 -0.80 15.61 10.75
C ARG A 258 -1.68 16.34 9.74
N ARG A 259 -3.00 16.13 9.80
CA ARG A 259 -4.03 16.83 9.00
C ARG A 259 -4.02 18.34 9.26
N ASN A 260 -3.94 18.75 10.51
CA ASN A 260 -3.98 20.17 10.87
C ASN A 260 -2.69 20.93 10.55
N ALA A 261 -1.58 20.23 10.37
CA ALA A 261 -0.31 20.82 9.93
C ALA A 261 -0.26 21.11 8.41
N THR A 262 -1.30 20.79 7.65
CA THR A 262 -1.35 21.04 6.19
C THR A 262 -1.58 22.50 5.86
N GLU A 263 -1.03 22.96 4.73
CA GLU A 263 -1.27 24.33 4.26
C GLU A 263 -2.71 24.56 3.82
N SER A 264 -3.38 23.50 3.37
CA SER A 264 -4.81 23.49 3.08
C SER A 264 -5.65 23.80 4.31
N VAL A 265 -5.37 23.18 5.47
CA VAL A 265 -6.07 23.49 6.72
C VAL A 265 -5.73 24.89 7.20
N ALA A 266 -4.47 25.32 7.11
CA ALA A 266 -4.07 26.67 7.45
C ALA A 266 -4.83 27.73 6.63
N LEU A 267 -4.94 27.55 5.31
CA LEU A 267 -5.74 28.43 4.45
C LEU A 267 -7.21 28.43 4.85
N VAL A 268 -7.79 27.25 5.08
CA VAL A 268 -9.19 27.10 5.51
C VAL A 268 -9.47 27.89 6.80
N GLN A 269 -8.56 27.82 7.77
CA GLN A 269 -8.67 28.54 9.04
C GLN A 269 -8.52 30.05 8.84
N GLU A 270 -7.55 30.49 8.03
CA GLU A 270 -7.35 31.89 7.67
C GLU A 270 -8.60 32.51 7.01
N LEU A 271 -9.25 31.75 6.14
CA LEU A 271 -10.49 32.15 5.46
C LEU A 271 -11.74 32.05 6.36
N GLY A 272 -11.62 31.53 7.58
CA GLY A 272 -12.73 31.31 8.49
C GLY A 272 -13.80 30.37 7.92
N LEU A 273 -13.41 29.36 7.14
CA LEU A 273 -14.39 28.48 6.50
C LEU A 273 -15.06 27.53 7.49
N PRO A 274 -16.36 27.27 7.31
CA PRO A 274 -17.24 26.30 7.96
C PRO A 274 -16.77 25.07 8.71
N PHE A 275 -15.61 24.51 8.39
CA PHE A 275 -15.35 23.07 8.48
C PHE A 275 -15.20 22.58 9.90
N GLY A 276 -15.83 21.44 10.18
CA GLY A 276 -15.62 20.76 11.45
C GLY A 276 -14.21 20.19 11.52
N ASP A 277 -13.71 20.08 12.74
CA ASP A 277 -12.37 19.56 13.01
C ASP A 277 -12.14 18.24 12.29
N ASP A 278 -13.01 17.23 12.43
CA ASP A 278 -12.87 15.90 11.80
C ASP A 278 -13.55 15.77 10.41
N GLU A 279 -14.02 16.88 9.82
CA GLU A 279 -14.77 16.82 8.56
C GLU A 279 -13.88 16.53 7.35
N ASP A 280 -14.21 15.48 6.57
CA ASP A 280 -13.59 15.25 5.27
C ASP A 280 -14.21 16.20 4.24
N TRP A 281 -13.51 17.29 3.96
CA TRP A 281 -13.98 18.35 3.07
C TRP A 281 -13.14 18.45 1.81
N GLU A 282 -13.75 18.96 0.74
CA GLU A 282 -13.05 19.27 -0.50
C GLU A 282 -13.51 20.63 -1.03
N ILE A 283 -12.56 21.42 -1.52
CA ILE A 283 -12.80 22.68 -2.22
C ILE A 283 -12.34 22.50 -3.66
N HIS A 284 -13.24 22.72 -4.61
CA HIS A 284 -12.92 22.70 -6.03
C HIS A 284 -13.23 24.07 -6.64
N ILE A 285 -12.21 24.68 -7.22
CA ILE A 285 -12.28 25.98 -7.86
C ILE A 285 -11.96 25.76 -9.34
N ALA A 286 -12.84 26.19 -10.25
CA ALA A 286 -12.61 26.18 -11.68
C ALA A 286 -12.78 27.59 -12.25
N ILE A 287 -11.71 28.14 -12.82
CA ILE A 287 -11.65 29.52 -13.30
C ILE A 287 -11.45 29.49 -14.82
N PRO A 288 -12.47 29.84 -15.61
CA PRO A 288 -12.35 29.82 -17.07
C PRO A 288 -11.42 30.93 -17.54
N LEU A 289 -10.74 30.73 -18.66
CA LEU A 289 -10.05 31.82 -19.34
C LEU A 289 -11.09 32.84 -19.85
N ARG A 290 -10.84 34.14 -19.70
CA ARG A 290 -11.78 35.19 -20.13
C ARG A 290 -12.16 34.99 -21.60
N GLY A 291 -13.47 35.02 -21.88
CA GLY A 291 -14.03 34.77 -23.21
C GLY A 291 -14.24 33.30 -23.57
N THR A 292 -13.96 32.35 -22.66
CA THR A 292 -14.27 30.94 -22.88
C THR A 292 -15.77 30.69 -22.76
N GLU A 293 -16.34 30.05 -23.79
CA GLU A 293 -17.73 29.60 -23.77
C GLU A 293 -17.89 28.25 -23.05
N GLY A 294 -19.03 28.05 -22.39
CA GLY A 294 -19.37 26.81 -21.69
C GLY A 294 -19.06 26.82 -20.19
N HIS A 295 -19.52 25.78 -19.49
CA HIS A 295 -19.40 25.69 -18.04
C HIS A 295 -17.94 25.40 -17.62
N PRO A 296 -17.35 26.10 -16.61
CA PRO A 296 -15.93 25.97 -16.23
C PRO A 296 -15.45 24.54 -15.97
N LEU A 297 -16.31 23.69 -15.41
CA LEU A 297 -16.00 22.27 -15.15
C LEU A 297 -15.65 21.46 -16.40
N VAL A 298 -16.31 21.73 -17.53
CA VAL A 298 -16.10 21.01 -18.79
C VAL A 298 -15.33 21.84 -19.82
N ALA A 299 -15.06 23.10 -19.49
CA ALA A 299 -14.30 24.00 -20.35
C ALA A 299 -12.88 23.46 -20.61
N ARG A 300 -12.42 23.67 -21.85
CA ARG A 300 -11.08 23.27 -22.30
C ARG A 300 -10.01 24.31 -22.01
N ASN A 301 -10.40 25.53 -21.64
CA ASN A 301 -9.54 26.67 -21.33
C ASN A 301 -9.81 27.14 -19.90
N VAL A 302 -9.20 26.48 -18.93
CA VAL A 302 -9.56 26.66 -17.51
C VAL A 302 -8.39 26.27 -16.61
N VAL A 303 -8.27 27.00 -15.50
CA VAL A 303 -7.45 26.61 -14.36
C VAL A 303 -8.36 25.99 -13.30
N ARG A 304 -7.96 24.85 -12.75
CA ARG A 304 -8.64 24.22 -11.61
C ARG A 304 -7.69 24.08 -10.44
N LEU A 305 -8.18 24.42 -9.25
CA LEU A 305 -7.52 24.19 -7.98
C LEU A 305 -8.42 23.30 -7.13
N HIS A 306 -7.91 22.14 -6.75
CA HIS A 306 -8.53 21.25 -5.78
C HIS A 306 -7.78 21.36 -4.46
N ILE A 307 -8.48 21.58 -3.35
CA ILE A 307 -7.91 21.68 -2.01
C ILE A 307 -8.63 20.67 -1.10
N ARG A 308 -7.86 19.94 -0.31
CA ARG A 308 -8.32 18.90 0.63
C ARG A 308 -7.52 19.00 1.94
N PRO A 309 -8.05 18.50 3.07
CA PRO A 309 -7.29 18.44 4.31
C PRO A 309 -6.34 17.25 4.37
N ASN A 310 -6.30 16.41 3.33
CA ASN A 310 -5.50 15.18 3.32
C ASN A 310 -4.00 15.51 3.26
N PRO A 311 -3.18 15.14 4.26
CA PRO A 311 -1.74 15.40 4.27
C PRO A 311 -0.97 14.81 3.09
N ASP A 312 -1.48 13.71 2.53
CA ASP A 312 -0.87 12.99 1.42
C ASP A 312 -1.23 13.57 0.05
N TRP A 313 -2.22 14.47 -0.01
CA TRP A 313 -2.65 15.12 -1.23
C TRP A 313 -3.45 16.38 -0.89
N GLN A 314 -2.70 17.43 -0.54
CA GLN A 314 -3.25 18.63 0.08
C GLN A 314 -3.96 19.50 -0.94
N TRP A 315 -3.35 19.68 -2.11
CA TRP A 315 -3.95 20.41 -3.21
C TRP A 315 -3.40 19.95 -4.55
N GLU A 316 -4.16 20.20 -5.60
CA GLU A 316 -3.75 19.97 -6.98
C GLU A 316 -4.17 21.18 -7.82
N LEU A 317 -3.20 21.75 -8.52
CA LEU A 317 -3.39 22.84 -9.47
C LEU A 317 -3.18 22.29 -10.87
N ASN A 318 -4.22 22.36 -11.70
CA ASN A 318 -4.10 22.02 -13.11
C ASN A 318 -4.62 23.15 -14.00
N ALA A 319 -4.05 23.26 -15.18
CA ALA A 319 -4.59 24.10 -16.23
C ALA A 319 -4.57 23.33 -17.54
N ARG A 320 -5.64 23.48 -18.31
CA ARG A 320 -5.71 22.99 -19.68
C ARG A 320 -6.09 24.15 -20.56
N LEU A 321 -5.32 24.34 -21.62
CA LEU A 321 -5.61 25.31 -22.67
C LEU A 321 -5.62 24.56 -24.00
N ALA A 322 -6.75 24.62 -24.69
CA ALA A 322 -6.92 24.04 -26.02
C ALA A 322 -5.76 24.50 -26.93
N GLU A 323 -5.15 23.55 -27.61
CA GLU A 323 -4.09 23.78 -28.61
C GLU A 323 -2.76 24.35 -28.08
N ARG A 324 -2.67 24.72 -26.79
CA ARG A 324 -1.43 25.25 -26.18
C ARG A 324 -0.73 24.26 -25.25
N GLY A 325 -1.47 23.38 -24.58
CA GLY A 325 -0.92 22.37 -23.70
C GLY A 325 -1.51 22.38 -22.30
N GLU A 326 -0.77 21.79 -21.37
CA GLU A 326 -1.25 21.52 -20.02
C GLU A 326 -0.24 21.96 -18.94
N PHE A 327 -0.78 22.27 -17.78
CA PHE A 327 -0.03 22.51 -16.54
C PHE A 327 -0.62 21.62 -15.44
N SER A 328 0.24 21.02 -14.62
CA SER A 328 -0.17 20.23 -13.46
C SER A 328 0.92 20.25 -12.39
N GLU A 329 0.53 20.66 -11.19
CA GLU A 329 1.36 20.77 -10.00
C GLU A 329 0.56 20.34 -8.76
N ASP A 330 1.22 19.73 -7.78
CA ASP A 330 0.70 19.51 -6.43
C ASP A 330 1.73 19.99 -5.38
N GLU A 331 1.45 19.75 -4.10
CA GLU A 331 2.34 20.18 -3.01
C GLU A 331 3.72 19.50 -3.02
N LYS A 332 3.92 18.45 -3.81
CA LYS A 332 5.14 17.65 -3.86
C LYS A 332 5.99 18.00 -5.07
N LYS A 333 5.39 18.21 -6.24
CA LYS A 333 6.12 18.42 -7.49
C LYS A 333 5.26 18.97 -8.63
N ILE A 334 5.96 19.32 -9.71
CA ILE A 334 5.37 19.64 -11.01
C ILE A 334 5.36 18.37 -11.86
N TYR A 335 4.19 18.02 -12.40
CA TYR A 335 4.02 16.88 -13.30
C TYR A 335 4.16 17.28 -14.76
N ARG A 336 3.69 18.49 -15.11
CA ARG A 336 3.70 19.01 -16.48
C ARG A 336 3.65 20.53 -16.47
N ASN A 337 4.37 21.16 -17.38
CA ASN A 337 4.33 22.62 -17.55
C ASN A 337 4.64 23.02 -19.00
N ASP A 338 3.77 22.61 -19.93
CA ASP A 338 3.91 22.97 -21.36
C ASP A 338 3.59 24.46 -21.59
N LEU A 339 2.84 25.05 -20.65
CA LEU A 339 2.38 26.43 -20.72
C LEU A 339 3.41 27.44 -20.19
N HIS A 340 4.54 26.96 -19.67
CA HIS A 340 5.57 27.77 -19.01
C HIS A 340 5.00 28.71 -17.93
N PHE A 341 4.03 28.21 -17.15
CA PHE A 341 3.47 28.94 -16.02
C PHE A 341 4.50 29.05 -14.89
N PRO A 342 4.43 30.12 -14.08
CA PRO A 342 5.14 30.14 -12.81
C PRO A 342 4.71 28.97 -11.92
N VAL A 343 5.60 28.57 -11.03
CA VAL A 343 5.36 27.49 -10.06
C VAL A 343 4.68 28.10 -8.83
N LEU A 344 3.61 27.49 -8.33
CA LEU A 344 3.00 27.91 -7.07
C LEU A 344 3.91 27.48 -5.91
N GLY A 345 4.26 26.20 -5.88
CA GLY A 345 5.18 25.59 -4.93
C GLY A 345 4.56 25.30 -3.57
N ARG A 346 5.15 24.33 -2.88
CA ARG A 346 4.81 23.98 -1.49
C ARG A 346 4.91 25.20 -0.56
N GLY A 347 3.94 25.34 0.33
CA GLY A 347 3.87 26.43 1.32
C GLY A 347 3.24 27.72 0.80
N ASN A 348 2.80 27.74 -0.46
CA ASN A 348 2.32 28.95 -1.13
C ASN A 348 0.86 28.86 -1.58
N LEU A 349 0.07 27.86 -1.16
CA LEU A 349 -1.35 27.77 -1.54
C LEU A 349 -2.12 29.10 -1.33
N ARG A 350 -1.86 29.82 -0.24
CA ARG A 350 -2.44 31.14 0.04
C ARG A 350 -2.15 32.20 -1.03
N ALA A 351 -1.04 32.05 -1.77
CA ALA A 351 -0.59 32.96 -2.82
C ALA A 351 -1.21 32.64 -4.19
N PHE A 352 -2.13 31.68 -4.29
CA PHE A 352 -2.82 31.33 -5.53
C PHE A 352 -3.43 32.54 -6.27
N PRO A 353 -4.09 33.53 -5.61
CA PRO A 353 -4.57 34.73 -6.30
C PRO A 353 -3.44 35.57 -6.92
N ALA A 354 -2.30 35.67 -6.23
CA ALA A 354 -1.11 36.35 -6.76
C ALA A 354 -0.47 35.55 -7.92
N TRP A 355 -0.52 34.22 -7.87
CA TRP A 355 -0.09 33.34 -8.95
C TRP A 355 -0.92 33.56 -10.23
N LEU A 356 -2.26 33.70 -10.12
CA LEU A 356 -3.12 34.04 -11.26
C LEU A 356 -2.73 35.38 -11.90
N ARG A 357 -2.42 36.39 -11.07
CA ARG A 357 -1.92 37.69 -11.56
C ARG A 357 -0.61 37.55 -12.30
N GLN A 358 0.31 36.74 -11.78
CA GLN A 358 1.59 36.48 -12.41
C GLN A 358 1.45 35.75 -13.76
N VAL A 359 0.54 34.78 -13.87
CA VAL A 359 0.21 34.10 -15.14
C VAL A 359 -0.32 35.11 -16.17
N ARG A 360 -1.20 36.03 -15.75
CA ARG A 360 -1.67 37.10 -16.63
C ARG A 360 -0.54 38.00 -17.13
N GLU A 361 0.33 38.44 -16.23
CA GLU A 361 1.44 39.35 -16.55
C GLU A 361 2.52 38.70 -17.43
N LYS A 362 2.88 37.44 -17.15
CA LYS A 362 3.97 36.74 -17.85
C LYS A 362 3.52 36.02 -19.11
N ASN A 363 2.32 35.45 -19.11
CA ASN A 363 1.83 34.58 -20.18
C ASN A 363 0.70 35.23 -20.99
N GLY A 364 0.21 36.41 -20.58
CA GLY A 364 -0.88 37.12 -21.26
C GLY A 364 -2.25 36.42 -21.14
N LEU A 365 -2.42 35.55 -20.14
CA LEU A 365 -3.61 34.73 -19.95
C LEU A 365 -4.42 35.23 -18.75
N ASP A 366 -5.55 35.86 -19.02
CA ASP A 366 -6.44 36.42 -18.00
C ASP A 366 -7.57 35.42 -17.66
N PHE A 367 -7.45 34.77 -16.50
CA PHE A 367 -8.48 33.87 -15.98
C PHE A 367 -9.55 34.66 -15.22
N ASP A 368 -10.82 34.44 -15.58
CA ASP A 368 -11.92 35.26 -15.09
C ASP A 368 -12.43 34.77 -13.72
N THR A 369 -11.86 35.32 -12.65
CA THR A 369 -12.25 34.99 -11.27
C THR A 369 -13.71 35.32 -10.96
N GLY A 370 -14.32 36.29 -11.68
CA GLY A 370 -15.74 36.61 -11.57
C GLY A 370 -16.66 35.52 -12.16
N ALA A 371 -16.14 34.70 -13.07
CA ALA A 371 -16.85 33.58 -13.69
C ALA A 371 -16.45 32.20 -13.09
N ALA A 372 -15.76 32.20 -11.94
CA ALA A 372 -15.30 30.97 -11.31
C ALA A 372 -16.45 30.10 -10.77
N ASP A 373 -16.38 28.79 -11.01
CA ASP A 373 -17.21 27.81 -10.31
C ASP A 373 -16.49 27.32 -9.06
N ILE A 374 -17.05 27.63 -7.88
CA ILE A 374 -16.49 27.29 -6.58
C ILE A 374 -17.42 26.32 -5.87
N ARG A 375 -16.90 25.14 -5.54
CA ARG A 375 -17.62 24.08 -4.86
C ARG A 375 -16.94 23.79 -3.53
N VAL A 376 -17.71 23.90 -2.45
CA VAL A 376 -17.23 23.74 -1.06
C VAL A 376 -18.06 22.67 -0.35
N GLY A 377 -18.21 21.51 -1.00
CA GLY A 377 -19.06 20.41 -0.54
C GLY A 377 -20.50 20.84 -0.19
N ARG A 378 -20.96 20.47 1.01
CA ARG A 378 -22.30 20.82 1.52
C ARG A 378 -22.40 22.28 2.01
N LYS A 379 -21.28 22.99 2.16
CA LYS A 379 -21.22 24.34 2.75
C LYS A 379 -21.22 25.42 1.67
N ARG A 380 -22.28 25.47 0.86
CA ARG A 380 -22.38 26.40 -0.28
C ARG A 380 -22.15 27.88 0.09
N ALA A 381 -22.52 28.29 1.30
CA ALA A 381 -22.28 29.65 1.79
C ALA A 381 -20.77 30.00 1.88
N ALA A 382 -19.92 29.01 2.12
CA ALA A 382 -18.47 29.17 2.21
C ALA A 382 -17.82 29.51 0.85
N ALA A 383 -18.50 29.24 -0.28
CA ALA A 383 -18.03 29.61 -1.61
C ALA A 383 -17.82 31.13 -1.74
N LYS A 384 -18.59 31.95 -1.02
CA LYS A 384 -18.44 33.41 -1.01
C LYS A 384 -17.11 33.85 -0.38
N LEU A 385 -16.68 33.20 0.69
CA LEU A 385 -15.41 33.50 1.36
C LEU A 385 -14.22 33.13 0.46
N VAL A 386 -14.31 31.99 -0.23
CA VAL A 386 -13.31 31.59 -1.24
C VAL A 386 -13.29 32.56 -2.43
N ALA A 387 -14.45 33.04 -2.88
CA ALA A 387 -14.53 34.05 -3.95
C ALA A 387 -13.89 35.39 -3.53
N GLN A 388 -14.12 35.83 -2.29
CA GLN A 388 -13.49 37.03 -1.72
C GLN A 388 -11.97 36.88 -1.66
N TRP A 389 -11.47 35.73 -1.21
CA TRP A 389 -10.04 35.43 -1.22
C TRP A 389 -9.42 35.52 -2.62
N MET A 390 -10.10 35.02 -3.65
CA MET A 390 -9.61 35.12 -5.04
C MET A 390 -9.68 36.53 -5.63
N GLY A 391 -10.50 37.42 -5.06
CA GLY A 391 -10.63 38.80 -5.50
C GLY A 391 -9.57 39.76 -4.92
N ASN A 392 -8.85 39.32 -3.89
CA ASN A 392 -7.74 40.04 -3.25
C ASN A 392 -6.39 39.66 -3.89
#